data_AF-A0A4V5R4T2-F1
#
_entry.id   AF-A0A4V5R4T2-F1
#
_cell.length_a   1.000
_cell.length_b   1.000
_cell.length_c   1.000
_cell.angle_alpha   90.00
_cell.angle_beta   90.00
_cell.angle_gamma   90.00
#
_symmetry.space_group_name_H-M   'P 1'
#
loop_
_entity.id
_entity.type
_entity.pdbx_description
1 polymer ?
#
loop_
_entity_poly.entity_id
_entity_poly.type
_entity_poly.pdbx_seq_one_letter_code
_entity_poly.pdbx_strand_id
1 'polypeptide(L)'
;MLLISTRYGEINVSRHAIERWRQRTGRSLPQLVEAVAKANRPSKNRLRRIMKCESGWQPKRILESDCAYFLIRNNNIVTVYDKRNRGYQHAYS
;
A
#
# COMPACT_ATOMS: atom_id res chain seq x y z
N MET A 1 -16.86 5.26 -2.29
CA MET A 1 -16.07 4.33 -1.44
C MET A 1 -16.16 2.96 -2.11
N LEU A 2 -15.11 2.15 -2.07
CA LEU A 2 -15.11 0.81 -2.67
C LEU A 2 -14.82 -0.22 -1.59
N LEU A 3 -15.63 -1.27 -1.48
CA LEU A 3 -15.41 -2.38 -0.57
C LEU A 3 -14.68 -3.50 -1.31
N ILE A 4 -13.60 -4.04 -0.73
CA ILE A 4 -12.80 -5.10 -1.33
C ILE A 4 -12.61 -6.22 -0.31
N SER A 5 -12.88 -7.45 -0.72
CA SER A 5 -12.59 -8.63 0.08
C SER A 5 -11.11 -8.97 0.02
N THR A 6 -10.47 -9.09 1.18
CA THR A 6 -9.07 -9.54 1.32
C THR A 6 -9.02 -10.81 2.14
N ARG A 7 -7.86 -11.48 2.17
CA ARG A 7 -7.63 -12.62 3.07
C ARG A 7 -7.76 -12.30 4.57
N TYR A 8 -7.83 -11.02 4.93
CA TYR A 8 -7.98 -10.55 6.32
C TYR A 8 -9.39 -10.02 6.61
N GLY A 9 -10.34 -10.24 5.70
CA GLY A 9 -11.68 -9.68 5.73
C GLY A 9 -11.87 -8.55 4.73
N GLU A 10 -13.04 -7.95 4.76
CA GLU A 10 -13.40 -6.83 3.89
C GLU A 10 -12.66 -5.57 4.32
N ILE A 11 -12.25 -4.75 3.36
CA ILE A 11 -11.61 -3.46 3.60
C ILE A 11 -12.23 -2.40 2.70
N ASN A 12 -12.48 -1.22 3.28
CA ASN A 12 -12.94 -0.07 2.52
C ASN A 12 -11.77 0.64 1.84
N VAL A 13 -12.02 1.23 0.68
CA VAL A 13 -11.08 2.09 -0.03
C VAL A 13 -11.72 3.46 -0.22
N SER A 14 -11.10 4.45 0.40
CA SER A 14 -11.51 5.84 0.26
C SER A 14 -11.36 6.35 -1.18
N ARG A 15 -12.19 7.33 -1.57
CA ARG A 15 -12.04 8.00 -2.88
C ARG A 15 -10.63 8.60 -3.03
N HIS A 16 -10.11 9.18 -1.96
CA HIS A 16 -8.75 9.72 -1.93
C HIS A 16 -7.70 8.64 -2.25
N ALA A 17 -7.79 7.45 -1.66
CA ALA A 17 -6.88 6.35 -1.98
C ALA A 17 -6.95 5.91 -3.45
N ILE A 18 -8.15 5.88 -4.05
CA ILE A 18 -8.33 5.59 -5.48
C ILE A 18 -7.63 6.64 -6.36
N GLU A 19 -7.79 7.92 -6.03
CA GLU A 19 -7.13 9.02 -6.74
C GLU A 19 -5.60 8.93 -6.61
N ARG A 20 -5.09 8.72 -5.39
CA ARG A 20 -3.65 8.54 -5.14
C ARG A 20 -3.08 7.34 -5.88
N TRP A 21 -3.82 6.24 -5.98
CA TRP A 21 -3.42 5.07 -6.78
C TRP A 21 -3.20 5.46 -8.24
N ARG A 22 -4.21 6.09 -8.87
CA ARG A 22 -4.12 6.53 -10.28
C ARG A 22 -2.95 7.49 -10.48
N GLN A 23 -2.81 8.49 -9.61
CA GLN A 23 -1.75 9.51 -9.69
C GLN A 23 -0.34 8.94 -9.50
N ARG A 24 -0.14 8.00 -8.56
CA ARG A 24 1.20 7.51 -8.21
C ARG A 24 1.65 6.33 -9.05
N THR A 25 0.73 5.44 -9.41
CA THR A 25 1.08 4.19 -10.11
C THR A 25 0.75 4.24 -11.60
N GLY A 26 -0.10 5.18 -12.05
CA GLY A 26 -0.63 5.23 -13.41
C GLY A 26 -1.59 4.09 -13.75
N ARG A 27 -1.98 3.27 -12.77
CA ARG A 27 -2.77 2.05 -12.98
C ARG A 27 -4.27 2.28 -12.87
N SER A 28 -5.02 1.40 -13.53
CA SER A 28 -6.48 1.44 -13.57
C SER A 28 -7.11 1.02 -12.24
N LEU A 29 -8.42 1.24 -12.10
CA LEU A 29 -9.17 0.84 -10.92
C LEU A 29 -9.25 -0.69 -10.75
N PRO A 30 -9.48 -1.52 -11.79
CA PRO A 30 -9.39 -2.98 -11.66
C PRO A 30 -8.04 -3.46 -11.13
N GLN A 31 -6.94 -2.84 -11.57
CA GLN A 31 -5.59 -3.16 -11.07
C GLN A 31 -5.42 -2.81 -9.59
N LEU A 32 -6.09 -1.75 -9.09
CA LEU A 32 -6.15 -1.46 -7.66
C LEU A 32 -6.85 -2.58 -6.91
N VAL A 33 -8.01 -3.03 -7.41
CA VAL A 33 -8.81 -4.08 -6.76
C VAL A 33 -8.00 -5.36 -6.63
N GLU A 34 -7.37 -5.79 -7.72
CA GLU A 34 -6.51 -6.96 -7.74
C GLU A 34 -5.32 -6.82 -6.77
N ALA A 35 -4.66 -5.66 -6.78
CA ALA A 35 -3.52 -5.40 -5.90
C ALA A 35 -3.92 -5.45 -4.41
N VAL A 36 -5.07 -4.89 -4.05
CA VAL A 36 -5.59 -4.91 -2.67
C VAL A 36 -6.02 -6.32 -2.25
N ALA A 37 -6.72 -7.05 -3.13
CA ALA A 37 -7.15 -8.43 -2.85
C ALA A 37 -5.96 -9.38 -2.60
N LYS A 38 -4.86 -9.17 -3.36
CA LYS A 38 -3.62 -9.95 -3.22
C LYS A 38 -2.67 -9.42 -2.14
N ALA A 39 -2.94 -8.25 -1.57
CA ALA A 39 -2.03 -7.60 -0.64
C ALA A 39 -1.87 -8.39 0.67
N ASN A 40 -0.67 -8.32 1.23
CA ASN A 40 -0.29 -9.03 2.44
C ASN A 40 0.12 -8.07 3.56
N ARG A 41 -0.06 -8.48 4.81
CA ARG A 41 0.55 -7.75 5.92
C ARG A 41 2.06 -8.00 5.89
N PRO A 42 2.90 -6.95 5.84
CA PRO A 42 4.34 -7.14 5.90
C PRO A 42 4.74 -7.75 7.24
N SER A 43 5.78 -8.59 7.24
CA SER A 43 6.38 -9.10 8.47
C SER A 43 6.97 -7.96 9.31
N LYS A 44 7.18 -8.17 10.62
CA LYS A 44 7.81 -7.17 11.51
C LYS A 44 9.17 -6.68 10.96
N ASN A 45 9.96 -7.59 10.37
CA ASN A 45 11.25 -7.25 9.77
C ASN A 45 11.07 -6.39 8.51
N ARG A 46 10.11 -6.74 7.65
CA ARG A 46 9.81 -5.99 6.45
C ARG A 46 9.27 -4.60 6.76
N LEU A 47 8.36 -4.48 7.73
CA LEU A 47 7.85 -3.20 8.21
C LEU A 47 8.97 -2.31 8.77
N ARG A 48 9.90 -2.89 9.56
CA ARG A 48 11.08 -2.15 10.05
C ARG A 48 11.97 -1.65 8.92
N ARG A 49 12.22 -2.45 7.88
CA ARG A 49 12.99 -2.01 6.70
C ARG A 49 12.30 -0.85 5.99
N ILE A 50 11.00 -0.99 5.76
CA ILE A 50 10.16 0.05 5.15
C ILE A 50 10.25 1.37 5.93
N MET A 51 10.09 1.32 7.26
CA MET A 51 10.18 2.50 8.14
C MET A 51 11.58 3.13 8.18
N LYS A 52 12.65 2.32 8.04
CA LYS A 52 14.03 2.84 8.01
C LYS A 52 14.36 3.55 6.69
N CYS A 53 13.78 3.10 5.58
CA CYS A 53 14.02 3.70 4.27
C CYS A 53 13.29 5.04 4.09
N GLU A 54 12.23 5.30 4.85
CA GLU A 54 11.44 6.52 4.73
C GLU A 54 11.47 7.32 6.04
N SER A 55 12.40 8.28 6.12
CA SER A 55 12.50 9.21 7.25
C SER A 55 11.17 9.92 7.49
N GLY A 56 10.61 9.78 8.69
CA GLY A 56 9.32 10.35 9.09
C GLY A 56 8.09 9.49 8.77
N TRP A 57 8.22 8.36 8.05
CA TRP A 57 7.10 7.47 7.77
C TRP A 57 7.01 6.33 8.80
N GLN A 58 6.02 6.41 9.69
CA GLN A 58 5.77 5.39 10.73
C GLN A 58 4.35 4.81 10.65
N PRO A 59 4.02 4.07 9.59
CA PRO A 59 2.68 3.53 9.46
C PRO A 59 2.49 2.31 10.37
N LYS A 60 1.54 2.39 11.30
CA LYS A 60 1.24 1.28 12.24
C LYS A 60 0.54 0.09 11.59
N ARG A 61 -0.22 0.32 10.50
CA ARG A 61 -1.00 -0.72 9.79
C ARG A 61 -0.96 -0.47 8.30
N ILE A 62 -0.31 -1.37 7.56
CA ILE A 62 -0.29 -1.35 6.10
C ILE A 62 -0.57 -2.73 5.53
N LEU A 63 -1.10 -2.74 4.31
CA LEU A 63 -1.03 -3.89 3.42
C LEU A 63 -0.01 -3.58 2.31
N GLU A 64 0.66 -4.61 1.84
CA GLU A 64 1.70 -4.54 0.84
C GLU A 64 1.33 -5.43 -0.35
N SER A 65 1.35 -4.85 -1.54
CA SER A 65 1.34 -5.58 -2.81
C SER A 65 2.72 -5.48 -3.48
N ASP A 66 2.89 -6.11 -4.63
CA ASP A 66 4.14 -6.05 -5.39
C ASP A 66 4.53 -4.61 -5.78
N CYS A 67 3.54 -3.75 -5.96
CA CYS A 67 3.72 -2.42 -6.53
C CYS A 67 3.41 -1.26 -5.58
N ALA A 68 2.74 -1.50 -4.46
CA ALA A 68 2.29 -0.41 -3.60
C ALA A 68 2.14 -0.82 -2.15
N TYR A 69 2.21 0.18 -1.27
CA TYR A 69 1.82 0.10 0.13
C TYR A 69 0.48 0.81 0.35
N PHE A 70 -0.45 0.12 1.00
CA PHE A 70 -1.78 0.62 1.34
C PHE A 70 -1.81 0.98 2.82
N LEU A 71 -2.01 2.26 3.15
CA LEU A 71 -2.12 2.70 4.54
C LEU A 71 -3.53 2.47 5.06
N ILE A 72 -3.65 1.81 6.21
CA ILE A 72 -4.93 1.42 6.78
C ILE A 72 -5.20 2.17 8.09
N ARG A 73 -6.40 2.73 8.20
CA ARG A 73 -6.97 3.29 9.43
C ARG A 73 -8.40 2.79 9.56
N ASN A 74 -8.77 2.22 10.71
CA ASN A 74 -10.15 1.76 10.99
C ASN A 74 -10.76 0.91 9.85
N ASN A 75 -9.99 -0.06 9.35
CA ASN A 75 -10.40 -0.95 8.26
C ASN A 75 -10.71 -0.23 6.93
N ASN A 76 -10.10 0.94 6.72
CA ASN A 76 -10.20 1.74 5.51
C ASN A 76 -8.80 2.06 4.99
N ILE A 77 -8.59 1.85 3.68
CA ILE A 77 -7.42 2.32 2.95
C ILE A 77 -7.58 3.81 2.73
N VAL A 78 -6.76 4.57 3.46
CA VAL A 78 -6.80 6.04 3.46
C VAL A 78 -5.85 6.64 2.44
N THR A 79 -4.77 5.94 2.07
CA THR A 79 -3.85 6.39 1.03
C THR A 79 -3.02 5.23 0.48
N VAL A 80 -2.40 5.46 -0.68
CA VAL A 80 -1.61 4.47 -1.43
C VAL A 80 -0.25 5.08 -1.74
N TYR A 81 0.83 4.40 -1.39
CA TYR A 81 2.19 4.75 -1.76
C TYR A 81 2.68 3.80 -2.86
N ASP A 82 3.20 4.34 -3.95
CA ASP A 82 3.83 3.53 -4.98
C ASP A 82 5.21 3.08 -4.50
N LYS A 83 5.54 1.81 -4.73
CA LYS A 83 6.87 1.27 -4.44
C LYS A 83 7.93 1.71 -5.45
N ARG A 84 7.51 2.15 -6.64
CA ARG A 84 8.45 2.47 -7.74
C ARG A 84 8.94 3.91 -7.74
N ASN A 85 8.17 4.87 -7.21
CA ASN A 85 8.42 6.30 -7.46
C ASN A 85 9.06 7.13 -6.32
N ARG A 86 9.78 6.47 -5.41
CA ARG A 86 10.97 7.03 -4.74
C ARG A 86 11.96 5.88 -4.64
N GLY A 87 13.27 6.14 -4.76
CA GLY A 87 14.34 5.13 -4.67
C GLY A 87 14.05 4.09 -3.57
N TYR A 88 14.48 2.85 -3.72
CA TYR A 88 15.88 2.54 -3.57
C TYR A 88 16.26 1.38 -4.48
N GLN A 89 17.14 1.68 -5.44
CA GLN A 89 18.13 0.72 -5.91
C GLN A 89 18.68 -0.03 -4.70
N HIS A 90 18.87 -1.32 -4.90
CA HIS A 90 19.89 -2.07 -4.19
C HIS A 90 21.16 -1.22 -4.05
N ALA A 91 21.36 -0.60 -2.89
CA ALA A 91 22.69 -0.50 -2.31
C ALA A 91 23.03 -1.90 -1.77
N TYR A 92 23.20 -2.83 -2.70
CA TYR A 92 24.07 -3.97 -2.51
C TYR A 92 25.25 -3.66 -3.45
N SER A 93 26.21 -2.93 -2.90
CA SER A 93 27.61 -3.08 -3.25
C SER A 93 28.03 -4.53 -3.01
#